data_AF-A0AAW5WRV3-F1
#
_entry.id   AF-A0AAW5WRV3-F1
#
_cell.length_a   1.000
_cell.length_b   1.000
_cell.length_c   1.000
_cell.angle_alpha   90.00
_cell.angle_beta   90.00
_cell.angle_gamma   90.00
#
_symmetry.space_group_name_H-M   'P 1'
#
loop_
_entity.id
_entity.type
_entity.pdbx_description
1 polymer ?
#
loop_
_entity_poly.entity_id
_entity_poly.type
_entity_poly.pdbx_seq_one_letter_code
_entity_poly.pdbx_strand_id
1 'polypeptide(L)' 'MWELVQKQLDKQSMSIYRLSKLTGILDNTLYSYSRGISEPSFTNMVKIADALGVSLDEFRSDKGNG' A
#
# COMPACT_ATOMS: atom_id res chain seq x y z
N MET A 1 -5.16 0.38 -7.23
CA MET A 1 -3.95 0.10 -6.44
C MET A 1 -4.19 0.20 -4.93
N TRP A 2 -4.62 1.36 -4.39
CA TRP A 2 -4.88 1.48 -2.94
C TRP A 2 -5.93 0.49 -2.42
N GLU A 3 -6.94 0.17 -3.22
CA GLU A 3 -7.96 -0.84 -2.85
C GLU A 3 -7.36 -2.19 -2.46
N LEU A 4 -6.27 -2.60 -3.12
CA LEU A 4 -5.56 -3.83 -2.80
C LEU A 4 -4.81 -3.70 -1.47
N VAL A 5 -4.17 -2.54 -1.23
CA VAL A 5 -3.53 -2.21 0.05
C VAL A 5 -4.57 -2.27 1.17
N GLN A 6 -5.73 -1.62 0.97
CA GLN A 6 -6.83 -1.62 1.93
C GLN A 6 -7.33 -3.03 2.21
N LYS A 7 -7.52 -3.86 1.17
CA LYS A 7 -7.94 -5.26 1.33
C LYS A 7 -6.95 -6.08 2.17
N GLN A 8 -5.64 -5.84 2.02
CA GLN A 8 -4.63 -6.52 2.83
C GLN A 8 -4.60 -5.99 4.28
N LEU A 9 -4.78 -4.67 4.46
CA LEU A 9 -4.94 -4.07 5.78
C LEU A 9 -6.13 -4.68 6.52
N ASP A 10 -7.28 -4.80 5.86
CA ASP A 10 -8.50 -5.35 6.44
C ASP A 10 -8.32 -6.84 6.79
N LYS A 11 -7.74 -7.64 5.88
CA LYS A 11 -7.41 -9.06 6.12
C LYS A 11 -6.51 -9.25 7.34
N GLN A 12 -5.55 -8.35 7.54
CA GLN A 12 -4.59 -8.41 8.65
C GLN A 12 -5.08 -7.65 9.90
N SER A 13 -6.27 -7.06 9.87
CA SER A 13 -6.77 -6.14 10.92
C SER A 13 -5.74 -5.06 11.29
N MET A 14 -5.03 -4.55 10.28
CA MET A 14 -3.95 -3.58 10.42
C MET A 14 -4.47 -2.18 10.10
N SER A 15 -4.19 -1.20 10.97
CA SER A 15 -4.53 0.20 10.72
C SER A 15 -3.45 0.92 9.90
N ILE A 16 -3.83 2.02 9.24
CA ILE A 16 -2.88 2.92 8.57
C ILE A 16 -1.79 3.40 9.54
N TYR A 17 -2.13 3.66 10.81
CA TYR A 17 -1.16 4.02 11.84
C TYR A 17 -0.11 2.91 12.05
N ARG A 18 -0.52 1.65 12.12
CA ARG A 18 0.41 0.52 12.25
C ARG A 18 1.26 0.36 10.98
N LEU A 19 0.66 0.49 9.81
CA LEU A 19 1.38 0.48 8.53
C LEU A 19 2.43 1.61 8.46
N SER A 20 2.10 2.80 8.94
CA SER A 20 3.03 3.93 9.04
C SER A 20 4.26 3.58 9.86
N LYS A 21 4.06 2.95 11.04
CA LYS A 21 5.17 2.52 11.90
C LYS A 21 6.03 1.43 11.28
N LEU A 22 5.45 0.51 10.51
CA LEU A 22 6.19 -0.57 9.85
C LEU A 22 6.98 -0.08 8.63
N THR A 23 6.38 0.79 7.82
CA THR A 23 6.97 1.28 6.57
C THR A 23 7.87 2.50 6.76
N GLY A 24 7.73 3.21 7.88
CA GLY A 24 8.34 4.52 8.11
C GLY A 24 7.73 5.64 7.24
N ILE A 25 6.63 5.38 6.54
CA ILE A 25 5.89 6.38 5.77
C ILE A 25 4.97 7.13 6.73
N LEU A 26 4.89 8.46 6.60
CA LEU A 26 3.98 9.25 7.42
C LEU A 26 2.52 8.83 7.20
N ASP A 27 1.74 8.83 8.28
CA ASP A 27 0.30 8.59 8.27
C ASP A 27 -0.43 9.49 7.27
N ASN A 28 -0.12 10.80 7.26
CA ASN A 28 -0.68 11.76 6.31
C ASN A 28 -0.42 11.34 4.85
N THR A 29 0.77 10.84 4.53
CA THR A 29 1.11 10.36 3.19
C THR A 29 0.30 9.12 2.82
N LEU A 30 0.13 8.18 3.75
CA LEU A 30 -0.72 7.00 3.53
C LEU A 30 -2.20 7.38 3.34
N TYR A 31 -2.71 8.36 4.09
CA TYR A 31 -4.07 8.89 3.87
C TYR A 31 -4.20 9.64 2.54
N SER A 32 -3.16 10.33 2.06
CA SER A 32 -3.16 10.91 0.72
C SER A 32 -3.27 9.84 -0.36
N TYR A 33 -2.56 8.72 -0.19
CA TYR A 33 -2.69 7.55 -1.08
C TYR A 33 -4.09 6.94 -1.01
N SER A 34 -4.67 6.83 0.19
CA SER A 34 -6.02 6.29 0.37
C SER A 34 -7.12 7.10 -0.29
N ARG A 35 -6.89 8.41 -0.42
CA ARG A 35 -7.84 9.36 -1.03
C ARG A 35 -7.55 9.60 -2.52
N GLY A 36 -6.52 8.97 -3.08
CA GLY A 36 -6.09 9.22 -4.47
C GLY A 36 -5.54 10.62 -4.71
N ILE A 37 -5.12 11.34 -3.65
CA ILE A 37 -4.54 12.68 -3.77
C ILE A 37 -3.12 12.61 -4.35
N SER A 38 -2.41 11.54 -4.04
CA SER A 38 -1.05 11.28 -4.53
C SER A 38 -0.86 9.78 -4.71
N GLU A 39 0.09 9.40 -5.55
CA GLU A 39 0.46 8.00 -5.76
C GLU A 39 1.78 7.67 -5.05
N PRO A 40 1.91 6.50 -4.39
CA PRO A 40 3.17 6.02 -3.87
C PRO A 40 4.20 5.83 -4.98
N SER A 41 5.43 6.25 -4.71
CA SER A 41 6.58 5.90 -5.53
C SER A 41 6.87 4.39 -5.47
N PHE A 42 7.64 3.87 -6.42
CA PHE A 42 8.08 2.47 -6.43
C PHE A 42 8.71 2.06 -5.08
N THR A 43 9.58 2.90 -4.52
CA THR A 43 10.21 2.66 -3.21
C THR A 43 9.20 2.56 -2.08
N ASN A 44 8.18 3.44 -2.06
CA ASN A 44 7.13 3.38 -1.04
C ASN A 44 6.22 2.16 -1.24
N MET A 45 5.97 1.77 -2.48
CA MET A 45 5.22 0.55 -2.80
C MET A 45 5.96 -0.70 -2.30
N VAL A 46 7.27 -0.78 -2.51
CA VAL A 46 8.11 -1.88 -1.99
C VAL A 46 7.99 -1.95 -0.47
N LYS A 47 8.14 -0.82 0.23
CA LYS A 47 7.99 -0.77 1.69
C LYS A 47 6.61 -1.24 2.16
N ILE A 48 5.53 -0.80 1.49
CA ILE A 48 4.16 -1.20 1.81
C ILE A 48 3.98 -2.71 1.58
N ALA A 49 4.49 -3.24 0.48
CA ALA A 49 4.44 -4.67 0.16
C ALA A 49 5.20 -5.51 1.19
N ASP A 50 6.43 -5.11 1.52
CA ASP A 50 7.26 -5.75 2.54
C ASP A 50 6.58 -5.73 3.93
N ALA A 51 6.02 -4.59 4.33
CA ALA A 51 5.32 -4.45 5.61
C ALA A 51 4.03 -5.29 5.70
N LEU A 52 3.37 -5.51 4.57
CA LEU A 52 2.17 -6.34 4.47
C LEU A 52 2.50 -7.81 4.19
N GLY A 53 3.76 -8.16 3.93
CA GLY A 53 4.20 -9.51 3.62
C GLY A 53 3.63 -10.05 2.29
N VAL A 54 3.43 -9.17 1.30
CA VAL A 54 2.88 -9.53 -0.01
C VAL A 54 3.86 -9.15 -1.12
N SER A 55 3.80 -9.85 -2.26
CA SER A 55 4.61 -9.49 -3.43
C SER A 55 4.15 -8.15 -4.01
N LEU A 56 5.08 -7.36 -4.53
CA LEU A 56 4.77 -6.14 -5.27
C LEU A 56 3.89 -6.41 -6.50
N ASP A 57 3.99 -7.61 -7.07
CA ASP A 57 3.19 -8.04 -8.22
C ASP A 57 1.69 -8.09 -7.91
N GLU A 58 1.29 -8.31 -6.65
CA GLU A 58 -0.11 -8.24 -6.24
C GLU A 58 -0.70 -6.84 -6.44
N PHE A 59 0.13 -5.79 -6.44
CA PHE A 59 -0.30 -4.40 -6.64
C PHE A 59 -0.23 -3.97 -8.11
N ARG A 60 0.40 -4.76 -8.98
CA ARG A 60 0.38 -4.53 -10.42
C ARG A 60 -1.02 -4.90 -10.91
N SER A 61 -1.91 -3.92 -10.94
CA SER A 61 -3.15 -4.03 -11.69
C SER A 61 -2.78 -4.36 -13.13
N ASP A 62 -3.05 -5.60 -13.52
CA ASP A 62 -2.72 -6.14 -14.82
C ASP A 62 -3.37 -5.27 -15.91
N LYS A 63 -2.56 -4.38 -16.51
CA LYS A 63 -2.72 -3.96 -17.90
C LYS A 63 -1.77 -4.79 -18.77
N GLY A 64 -1.66 -6.09 -18.52
CA GLY A 64 -1.29 -7.10 -19.50
C GLY A 64 -2.55 -7.58 -20.21
N ASN A 65 -3.21 -6.71 -20.97
CA ASN A 65 -3.94 -7.23 -22.13
C ASN A 65 -2.86 -7.69 -23.11
N GLY A 66 -2.88 -8.98 -23.43
CA GLY A 66 -1.99 -9.61 -24.41
C GLY A 66 -2.19 -9.13 -25.84
#